data_AF-A0A7S0Z418-F1
#
_entry.id   AF-A0A7S0Z418-F1
#
_cell.length_a   1.000
_cell.length_b   1.000
_cell.length_c   1.000
_cell.angle_alpha   90.00
_cell.angle_beta   90.00
_cell.angle_gamma   90.00
#
_symmetry.space_group_name_H-M   'P 1'
#
loop_
_entity.id
_entity.type
_entity.pdbx_description
1 polymer ?
#
loop_
_entity_poly.entity_id
_entity_poly.type
_entity_poly.pdbx_seq_one_letter_code
_entity_poly.pdbx_strand_id
1 'polypeptide(L)'
;RPRRVQLITDEIGCTSSAMSSPLSGKVLGPAAVALFGAITAWGLTRTGAFEEGKYPIQCGEDVMSKKAHGTCATPVQQNLRWGVDRDVADKICCFNRHYAEHSGYWLKTKFLTEVDKTGETTYYDSVDGKPLFIAPRGRTFEEFKAESSSHGWPSFRDEEVVWENVRCLRDGESVSVDGTHLGHNLPDRKGNRYCINLVSVAGNPKK
;
A
#
# COMPACT_ATOMS: atom_id res chain seq x y z
N ARG A 1 8.52 13.41 -45.81
CA ARG A 1 9.74 13.49 -44.96
C ARG A 1 9.36 13.21 -43.50
N PRO A 2 9.62 12.02 -42.96
CA PRO A 2 9.67 11.82 -41.50
C PRO A 2 11.11 12.06 -40.99
N ARG A 3 11.28 12.73 -39.85
CA ARG A 3 12.60 12.82 -39.18
C ARG A 3 12.78 11.61 -38.27
N ARG A 4 13.85 10.85 -38.49
CA ARG A 4 14.32 9.79 -37.59
C ARG A 4 14.86 10.46 -36.33
N VAL A 5 14.28 10.16 -35.16
CA VAL A 5 14.89 10.48 -33.87
C VAL A 5 15.90 9.38 -33.54
N GLN A 6 17.09 9.78 -33.11
CA GLN A 6 18.24 8.90 -32.92
C GLN A 6 18.45 8.71 -31.42
N LEU A 7 18.35 7.47 -30.94
CA LEU A 7 18.66 7.13 -29.55
C LEU A 7 20.17 7.23 -29.35
N ILE A 8 20.57 7.98 -28.31
CA ILE A 8 21.95 8.03 -27.82
C ILE A 8 22.00 7.17 -26.56
N THR A 9 22.89 6.20 -26.56
CA THR A 9 23.21 5.34 -25.42
C THR A 9 24.65 5.64 -25.02
N ASP A 10 24.85 6.38 -23.93
CA ASP A 10 26.18 6.60 -23.37
C ASP A 10 26.42 5.60 -22.23
N GLU A 11 27.33 4.65 -22.48
CA GLU A 11 27.96 3.87 -21.42
C GLU A 11 29.07 4.69 -20.76
N ILE A 12 29.19 4.62 -19.44
CA ILE A 12 30.38 5.09 -18.73
C ILE A 12 30.94 3.91 -17.94
N GLY A 13 32.06 3.38 -18.43
CA GLY A 13 32.76 2.24 -17.85
C GLY A 13 33.58 2.61 -16.60
N CYS A 14 33.76 1.63 -15.72
CA CYS A 14 34.63 1.72 -14.56
C CYS A 14 35.88 0.84 -14.75
N THR A 15 37.05 1.47 -14.83
CA THR A 15 38.39 0.85 -14.72
C THR A 15 39.13 1.62 -13.61
N SER A 16 40.14 1.16 -12.87
CA SER A 16 40.90 -0.11 -12.73
C SER A 16 41.29 -0.25 -11.22
N SER A 17 42.13 -1.16 -10.68
CA SER A 17 43.10 -2.13 -11.21
C SER A 17 43.23 -3.33 -10.26
N ALA A 18 44.42 -3.93 -10.08
CA ALA A 18 44.66 -5.14 -9.27
C ALA A 18 45.99 -5.12 -8.46
N MET A 19 46.36 -6.29 -7.90
CA MET A 19 47.62 -6.71 -7.23
C MET A 19 47.69 -6.45 -5.71
N SER A 20 48.30 -7.29 -4.85
CA SER A 20 49.09 -8.54 -5.04
C SER A 20 48.98 -9.49 -3.83
N SER A 21 49.18 -10.80 -4.04
CA SER A 21 49.51 -11.81 -2.99
C SER A 21 51.01 -11.73 -2.59
N PRO A 22 51.54 -12.49 -1.59
CA PRO A 22 51.88 -13.93 -1.83
C PRO A 22 52.03 -14.89 -0.59
N LEU A 23 52.17 -16.21 -0.87
CA LEU A 23 52.93 -17.26 -0.12
C LEU A 23 52.50 -17.60 1.35
N SER A 24 52.72 -18.79 1.95
CA SER A 24 53.18 -20.15 1.54
C SER A 24 52.86 -21.16 2.67
N GLY A 25 52.77 -22.47 2.40
CA GLY A 25 52.80 -23.50 3.46
C GLY A 25 52.19 -24.87 3.11
N LYS A 26 53.02 -25.93 3.07
CA LYS A 26 52.61 -27.36 2.98
C LYS A 26 53.02 -28.09 4.26
N VAL A 27 52.28 -29.10 4.71
CA VAL A 27 52.75 -30.40 5.30
C VAL A 27 51.58 -31.42 5.24
N LEU A 28 51.86 -32.73 5.28
CA LEU A 28 50.96 -33.84 4.92
C LEU A 28 50.82 -34.92 6.03
N GLY A 29 49.58 -35.29 6.38
CA GLY A 29 49.16 -36.60 6.94
C GLY A 29 49.44 -36.92 8.44
N PRO A 30 48.93 -38.07 8.98
CA PRO A 30 47.96 -39.01 8.41
C PRO A 30 46.75 -39.41 9.31
N ALA A 31 45.74 -39.99 8.65
CA ALA A 31 44.60 -40.84 9.08
C ALA A 31 44.24 -41.10 10.57
N ALA A 32 42.92 -41.02 10.85
CA ALA A 32 42.19 -41.86 11.81
C ALA A 32 40.77 -42.17 11.27
N VAL A 33 40.23 -43.37 11.57
CA VAL A 33 38.96 -43.90 11.02
C VAL A 33 37.96 -44.22 12.15
N ALA A 34 36.75 -43.66 12.09
CA ALA A 34 35.52 -44.05 12.82
C ALA A 34 34.44 -42.94 12.61
N LEU A 35 33.12 -43.15 12.65
CA LEU A 35 32.25 -44.33 12.49
C LEU A 35 30.86 -43.82 12.00
N PHE A 36 30.00 -44.73 11.53
CA PHE A 36 28.59 -44.56 11.13
C PHE A 36 27.79 -43.31 11.56
N GLY A 37 27.08 -42.69 10.60
CA GLY A 37 26.03 -41.70 10.86
C GLY A 37 25.22 -41.36 9.60
N ALA A 38 24.25 -42.20 9.22
CA ALA A 38 23.39 -41.94 8.07
C ALA A 38 22.31 -40.90 8.40
N ILE A 39 22.50 -39.65 7.96
CA ILE A 39 21.47 -38.62 8.01
C ILE A 39 20.76 -38.56 6.65
N THR A 40 19.74 -39.40 6.47
CA THR A 40 18.73 -39.20 5.43
C THR A 40 17.73 -38.15 5.90
N ALA A 41 18.11 -36.87 5.81
CA ALA A 41 17.17 -35.76 5.89
C ALA A 41 16.91 -35.27 4.46
N TRP A 42 15.64 -35.31 4.05
CA TRP A 42 15.21 -34.82 2.74
C TRP A 42 15.66 -33.39 2.48
N GLY A 43 15.88 -33.08 1.20
CA GLY A 43 16.27 -31.74 0.76
C GLY A 43 15.36 -30.69 1.38
N LEU A 44 15.99 -29.76 2.11
CA LEU A 44 15.33 -28.63 2.73
C LEU A 44 14.71 -27.77 1.62
N THR A 45 13.45 -28.03 1.30
CA THR A 45 12.62 -27.08 0.55
C THR A 45 12.57 -25.83 1.39
N ARG A 46 13.37 -24.84 1.01
CA ARG A 46 13.29 -23.48 1.53
C ARG A 46 11.98 -22.88 1.03
N THR A 47 10.87 -23.29 1.65
CA THR A 47 9.66 -22.50 1.68
C THR A 47 10.09 -21.13 2.19
N GLY A 48 9.91 -20.11 1.35
CA GLY A 48 10.08 -18.74 1.79
C GLY A 48 9.03 -18.51 2.86
N ALA A 49 9.44 -18.54 4.12
CA ALA A 49 8.67 -17.91 5.17
C ALA A 49 8.52 -16.45 4.74
N PHE A 50 7.31 -16.07 4.36
CA PHE A 50 6.96 -14.67 4.33
C PHE A 50 7.07 -14.22 5.78
N GLU A 51 8.04 -13.34 6.07
CA GLU A 51 8.10 -12.62 7.34
C GLU A 51 6.71 -12.04 7.58
N GLU A 52 6.05 -12.43 8.68
CA GLU A 52 4.68 -12.04 8.98
C GLU A 52 4.70 -10.58 9.45
N GLY A 53 4.76 -9.68 8.48
CA GLY A 53 4.81 -8.25 8.70
C GLY A 53 3.58 -7.79 9.47
N LYS A 54 3.80 -6.89 10.44
CA LYS A 54 2.75 -6.31 11.28
C LYS A 54 1.57 -5.74 10.47
N TYR A 55 1.84 -5.29 9.24
CA TYR A 55 0.89 -4.65 8.35
C TYR A 55 1.03 -5.16 6.89
N PRO A 56 -0.06 -5.19 6.11
CA PRO A 56 -1.42 -4.79 6.49
C PRO A 56 -2.10 -5.82 7.40
N ILE A 57 -2.96 -5.37 8.31
CA ILE A 57 -3.82 -6.30 9.07
C ILE A 57 -4.85 -6.90 8.11
N GLN A 58 -4.76 -8.22 7.89
CA GLN A 58 -5.63 -8.92 6.96
C GLN A 58 -7.02 -9.23 7.55
N CYS A 59 -8.00 -9.42 6.67
CA CYS A 59 -9.33 -9.94 6.99
C CYS A 59 -9.83 -10.94 5.93
N GLY A 60 -10.94 -11.62 6.22
CA GLY A 60 -11.63 -12.49 5.27
C GLY A 60 -12.61 -11.73 4.36
N GLU A 61 -13.07 -12.41 3.31
CA GLU A 61 -14.10 -11.89 2.38
C GLU A 61 -15.45 -11.61 3.05
N ASP A 62 -15.69 -12.17 4.24
CA ASP A 62 -16.92 -12.00 5.01
C ASP A 62 -17.17 -10.55 5.41
N VAL A 63 -16.11 -9.76 5.63
CA VAL A 63 -16.20 -8.30 5.87
C VAL A 63 -16.89 -7.58 4.70
N MET A 64 -16.67 -8.04 3.47
CA MET A 64 -17.24 -7.49 2.24
C MET A 64 -18.44 -8.30 1.71
N SER A 65 -19.03 -9.17 2.54
CA SER A 65 -20.29 -9.85 2.23
C SER A 65 -21.44 -8.86 2.05
N LYS A 66 -22.47 -9.30 1.30
CA LYS A 66 -23.66 -8.50 1.02
C LYS A 66 -24.44 -8.20 2.31
N LYS A 67 -24.69 -6.91 2.55
CA LYS A 67 -25.47 -6.34 3.65
C LYS A 67 -26.73 -5.66 3.09
N ALA A 68 -27.35 -4.77 3.87
CA ALA A 68 -28.59 -4.08 3.48
C ALA A 68 -28.39 -3.11 2.30
N HIS A 69 -27.19 -2.53 2.14
CA HIS A 69 -26.87 -1.58 1.07
C HIS A 69 -25.57 -1.99 0.37
N GLY A 70 -25.64 -2.97 -0.52
CA GLY A 70 -24.46 -3.51 -1.20
C GLY A 70 -23.56 -4.26 -0.22
N THR A 71 -22.29 -3.88 -0.09
CA THR A 71 -21.38 -4.36 0.97
C THR A 71 -21.50 -3.56 2.27
N CYS A 72 -22.23 -2.45 2.28
CA CYS A 72 -22.40 -1.56 3.42
C CYS A 72 -23.71 -1.84 4.20
N ALA A 73 -23.73 -1.48 5.49
CA ALA A 73 -24.97 -1.52 6.29
C ALA A 73 -25.97 -0.42 5.87
N THR A 74 -25.48 0.73 5.42
CA THR A 74 -26.27 1.91 5.02
C THR A 74 -25.64 2.59 3.79
N PRO A 75 -26.37 3.49 3.10
CA PRO A 75 -25.78 4.40 2.12
C PRO A 75 -24.72 5.33 2.71
N VAL A 76 -23.94 5.95 1.85
CA VAL A 76 -23.03 7.05 2.26
C VAL A 76 -23.79 8.22 2.88
N GLN A 77 -23.12 8.93 3.79
CA GLN A 77 -23.64 10.12 4.46
C GLN A 77 -24.21 11.13 3.46
N GLN A 78 -25.24 11.89 3.88
CA GLN A 78 -25.90 12.86 3.00
C GLN A 78 -25.01 14.06 2.66
N ASN A 79 -24.20 14.50 3.62
CA ASN A 79 -23.21 15.56 3.42
C ASN A 79 -21.82 14.94 3.53
N LEU A 80 -21.08 14.92 2.43
CA LEU A 80 -19.66 14.54 2.40
C LEU A 80 -18.79 15.79 2.32
N ARG A 81 -17.59 15.71 2.89
CA ARG A 81 -16.58 16.79 2.88
C ARG A 81 -16.06 17.02 1.46
N TRP A 82 -15.39 18.17 1.28
CA TRP A 82 -14.60 18.49 0.09
C TRP A 82 -15.37 18.59 -1.24
N GLY A 83 -16.70 18.53 -1.21
CA GLY A 83 -17.54 18.60 -2.41
C GLY A 83 -17.36 17.40 -3.35
N VAL A 84 -17.11 16.21 -2.78
CA VAL A 84 -17.14 14.97 -3.56
C VAL A 84 -18.55 14.65 -4.05
N ASP A 85 -18.65 13.92 -5.16
CA ASP A 85 -19.91 13.45 -5.71
C ASP A 85 -20.45 12.27 -4.88
N ARG A 86 -21.66 12.45 -4.34
CA ARG A 86 -22.26 11.48 -3.42
C ARG A 86 -22.69 10.19 -4.11
N ASP A 87 -23.13 10.24 -5.36
CA ASP A 87 -23.61 9.05 -6.08
C ASP A 87 -22.43 8.21 -6.59
N VAL A 88 -21.33 8.87 -6.97
CA VAL A 88 -20.02 8.21 -7.17
C VAL A 88 -19.54 7.59 -5.85
N ALA A 89 -19.64 8.30 -4.72
CA ALA A 89 -19.24 7.77 -3.42
C ALA A 89 -20.04 6.53 -3.03
N ASP A 90 -21.38 6.56 -3.14
CA ASP A 90 -22.25 5.43 -2.81
C ASP A 90 -21.92 4.20 -3.66
N LYS A 91 -21.72 4.40 -4.97
CA LYS A 91 -21.33 3.34 -5.90
C LYS A 91 -19.95 2.75 -5.57
N ILE A 92 -18.95 3.59 -5.31
CA ILE A 92 -17.57 3.14 -5.04
C ILE A 92 -17.46 2.47 -3.68
N CYS A 93 -18.10 3.01 -2.63
CA CYS A 93 -18.06 2.49 -1.27
C CYS A 93 -18.75 1.14 -1.12
N CYS A 94 -19.92 0.97 -1.76
CA CYS A 94 -20.86 -0.08 -1.39
C CYS A 94 -21.21 -1.05 -2.53
N PHE A 95 -20.95 -0.70 -3.80
CA PHE A 95 -21.36 -1.49 -4.97
C PHE A 95 -20.19 -1.80 -5.92
N ASN A 96 -18.96 -1.68 -5.44
CA ASN A 96 -17.73 -1.90 -6.20
C ASN A 96 -16.67 -2.58 -5.32
N ARG A 97 -15.87 -3.47 -5.95
CA ARG A 97 -14.78 -4.24 -5.31
C ARG A 97 -13.47 -4.22 -6.12
N HIS A 98 -13.48 -3.64 -7.33
CA HIS A 98 -12.38 -3.83 -8.31
C HIS A 98 -11.92 -2.56 -9.01
N TYR A 99 -12.74 -1.50 -9.02
CA TYR A 99 -12.41 -0.22 -9.64
C TYR A 99 -12.19 0.87 -8.59
N ALA A 100 -11.75 2.03 -9.04
CA ALA A 100 -11.59 3.23 -8.23
C ALA A 100 -12.39 4.40 -8.83
N GLU A 101 -12.52 5.50 -8.08
CA GLU A 101 -12.80 6.81 -8.66
C GLU A 101 -11.76 7.16 -9.74
N HIS A 102 -12.07 8.08 -10.65
CA HIS A 102 -11.15 8.47 -11.72
C HIS A 102 -9.81 8.99 -11.18
N SER A 103 -8.68 8.58 -11.76
CA SER A 103 -7.34 9.04 -11.36
C SER A 103 -7.21 10.57 -11.39
N GLY A 104 -6.79 11.19 -10.29
CA GLY A 104 -6.75 12.64 -10.14
C GLY A 104 -8.12 13.30 -9.93
N TYR A 105 -9.19 12.54 -9.66
CA TYR A 105 -10.50 13.09 -9.27
C TYR A 105 -10.36 14.00 -8.05
N TRP A 106 -9.64 13.53 -7.02
CA TRP A 106 -9.35 14.28 -5.79
C TRP A 106 -8.79 15.70 -6.02
N LEU A 107 -7.97 15.89 -7.07
CA LEU A 107 -7.40 17.19 -7.46
C LEU A 107 -8.46 18.20 -7.97
N LYS A 108 -9.63 17.73 -8.39
CA LYS A 108 -10.76 18.55 -8.90
C LYS A 108 -11.81 18.86 -7.83
N THR A 109 -11.61 18.35 -6.62
CA THR A 109 -12.48 18.59 -5.46
C THR A 109 -11.94 19.75 -4.61
N LYS A 110 -12.66 20.15 -3.56
CA LYS A 110 -12.19 21.16 -2.60
C LYS A 110 -11.16 20.62 -1.61
N PHE A 111 -10.78 19.35 -1.68
CA PHE A 111 -9.87 18.72 -0.71
C PHE A 111 -8.57 19.50 -0.55
N LEU A 112 -7.86 19.78 -1.65
CA LEU A 112 -6.59 20.52 -1.62
C LEU A 112 -6.72 22.01 -1.20
N THR A 113 -7.94 22.55 -1.12
CA THR A 113 -8.21 23.91 -0.62
C THR A 113 -8.68 23.94 0.83
N GLU A 114 -9.26 22.84 1.34
CA GLU A 114 -9.87 22.78 2.67
C GLU A 114 -9.07 21.93 3.69
N VAL A 115 -8.16 21.07 3.22
CA VAL A 115 -7.29 20.24 4.08
C VAL A 115 -6.25 21.08 4.84
N ASP A 116 -5.96 20.71 6.09
CA ASP A 116 -4.83 21.29 6.82
C ASP A 116 -3.51 20.78 6.22
N LYS A 117 -2.62 21.73 5.88
CA LYS A 117 -1.31 21.48 5.26
C LYS A 117 -0.16 21.62 6.25
N THR A 118 -0.48 21.98 7.49
CA THR A 118 0.45 22.29 8.58
C THR A 118 0.34 21.29 9.74
N GLY A 119 -0.85 20.74 9.98
CA GLY A 119 -1.11 19.62 10.90
C GLY A 119 -1.56 18.34 10.21
N GLU A 120 -2.02 17.37 11.01
CA GLU A 120 -2.60 16.12 10.52
C GLU A 120 -4.10 16.29 10.27
N THR A 121 -4.61 15.74 9.16
CA THR A 121 -6.06 15.65 8.89
C THR A 121 -6.57 14.24 9.16
N THR A 122 -7.71 14.12 9.84
CA THR A 122 -8.43 12.84 9.97
C THR A 122 -9.37 12.61 8.77
N TYR A 123 -9.27 11.42 8.21
CA TYR A 123 -10.01 10.90 7.06
C TYR A 123 -11.05 9.91 7.58
N TYR A 124 -12.34 10.19 7.37
CA TYR A 124 -13.44 9.42 7.96
C TYR A 124 -14.20 8.63 6.89
N ASP A 125 -14.65 7.43 7.24
CA ASP A 125 -15.48 6.57 6.38
C ASP A 125 -16.71 7.34 5.88
N SER A 126 -16.90 7.40 4.56
CA SER A 126 -18.04 8.10 3.94
C SER A 126 -19.39 7.43 4.21
N VAL A 127 -19.43 6.18 4.67
CA VAL A 127 -20.63 5.48 5.11
C VAL A 127 -20.98 5.86 6.53
N ASP A 128 -20.10 5.55 7.48
CA ASP A 128 -20.44 5.59 8.90
C ASP A 128 -19.75 6.72 9.69
N GLY A 129 -18.64 7.28 9.21
CA GLY A 129 -17.92 8.36 9.89
C GLY A 129 -16.87 7.92 10.91
N LYS A 130 -16.47 6.64 10.96
CA LYS A 130 -15.30 6.20 11.73
C LYS A 130 -14.00 6.76 11.14
N PRO A 131 -12.98 7.07 11.96
CA PRO A 131 -11.66 7.49 11.46
C PRO A 131 -10.95 6.30 10.80
N LEU A 132 -10.54 6.46 9.54
CA LEU A 132 -9.85 5.43 8.74
C LEU A 132 -8.36 5.74 8.57
N PHE A 133 -8.02 7.01 8.36
CA PHE A 133 -6.63 7.46 8.22
C PHE A 133 -6.41 8.79 8.93
N ILE A 134 -5.17 9.07 9.31
CA ILE A 134 -4.70 10.35 9.84
C ILE A 134 -3.40 10.71 9.11
N ALA A 135 -3.44 11.74 8.26
CA ALA A 135 -2.33 12.08 7.38
C ALA A 135 -2.22 13.60 7.11
N PRO A 136 -1.02 14.13 6.83
CA PRO A 136 0.26 13.42 6.77
C PRO A 136 0.76 13.04 8.17
N ARG A 137 1.41 11.88 8.32
CA ARG A 137 2.10 11.49 9.57
C ARG A 137 3.48 10.92 9.26
N GLY A 138 4.49 11.33 10.03
CA GLY A 138 5.89 10.96 9.78
C GLY A 138 6.50 11.57 8.50
N ARG A 139 5.77 12.47 7.82
CA ARG A 139 6.17 13.19 6.60
C ARG A 139 5.45 14.52 6.51
N THR A 140 5.84 15.37 5.56
CA THR A 140 5.18 16.64 5.25
C THR A 140 3.93 16.45 4.38
N PHE A 141 3.05 17.47 4.36
CA PHE A 141 1.90 17.48 3.45
C PHE A 141 2.30 17.46 1.97
N GLU A 142 3.40 18.14 1.60
CA GLU A 142 3.87 18.15 0.21
C GLU A 142 4.43 16.78 -0.22
N GLU A 143 5.04 16.01 0.68
CA GLU A 143 5.43 14.62 0.40
C GLU A 143 4.21 13.70 0.23
N PHE A 144 3.20 13.82 1.10
CA PHE A 144 1.91 13.13 0.96
C PHE A 144 1.25 13.45 -0.39
N LYS A 145 1.18 14.74 -0.74
CA LYS A 145 0.56 15.23 -1.98
C LYS A 145 1.35 14.84 -3.22
N ALA A 146 2.68 14.89 -3.18
CA ALA A 146 3.53 14.48 -4.30
C ALA A 146 3.37 12.99 -4.61
N GLU A 147 3.42 12.14 -3.59
CA GLU A 147 3.23 10.69 -3.72
C GLU A 147 1.80 10.34 -4.19
N SER A 148 0.79 11.00 -3.62
CA SER A 148 -0.60 10.87 -4.06
C SER A 148 -0.80 11.32 -5.52
N SER A 149 -0.06 12.35 -5.96
CA SER A 149 -0.14 12.85 -7.34
C SER A 149 0.57 11.94 -8.33
N SER A 150 1.71 11.32 -7.96
CA SER A 150 2.41 10.37 -8.84
C SER A 150 1.64 9.07 -9.05
N HIS A 151 0.77 8.68 -8.11
CA HIS A 151 -0.07 7.49 -8.23
C HIS A 151 -1.50 7.79 -8.67
N GLY A 152 -1.97 9.03 -8.52
CA GLY A 152 -3.27 9.50 -8.98
C GLY A 152 -4.37 9.51 -7.92
N TRP A 153 -4.14 8.99 -6.72
CA TRP A 153 -5.09 8.98 -5.59
C TRP A 153 -4.36 9.24 -4.27
N PRO A 154 -5.06 9.78 -3.24
CA PRO A 154 -4.58 9.82 -1.86
C PRO A 154 -3.88 8.51 -1.48
N SER A 155 -2.58 8.59 -1.19
CA SER A 155 -1.70 7.43 -0.98
C SER A 155 -1.14 7.47 0.43
N PHE A 156 -1.64 6.59 1.30
CA PHE A 156 -1.31 6.53 2.73
C PHE A 156 -0.24 5.48 3.05
N ARG A 157 0.49 5.65 4.15
CA ARG A 157 1.49 4.71 4.71
C ARG A 157 1.03 4.10 6.03
N ASP A 158 1.73 3.07 6.51
CA ASP A 158 1.31 2.23 7.64
C ASP A 158 1.05 3.00 8.96
N GLU A 159 1.78 4.09 9.18
CA GLU A 159 1.66 5.00 10.33
C GLU A 159 0.41 5.90 10.26
N GLU A 160 -0.10 6.12 9.05
CA GLU A 160 -1.25 6.98 8.75
C GLU A 160 -2.58 6.20 8.78
N VAL A 161 -2.56 4.87 8.92
CA VAL A 161 -3.77 4.03 8.98
C VAL A 161 -4.29 3.88 10.42
N VAL A 162 -5.59 4.05 10.60
CA VAL A 162 -6.29 3.74 11.87
C VAL A 162 -6.64 2.24 11.85
N TRP A 163 -5.69 1.43 12.31
CA TRP A 163 -5.75 -0.04 12.27
C TRP A 163 -6.88 -0.66 13.11
N GLU A 164 -7.55 0.10 13.95
CA GLU A 164 -8.80 -0.31 14.60
C GLU A 164 -9.93 -0.48 13.57
N ASN A 165 -9.94 0.32 12.49
CA ASN A 165 -11.06 0.45 11.55
C ASN A 165 -10.76 0.02 10.11
N VAL A 166 -9.49 -0.18 9.72
CA VAL A 166 -9.07 -0.55 8.35
C VAL A 166 -8.49 -1.96 8.29
N ARG A 167 -8.80 -2.72 7.23
CA ARG A 167 -8.22 -4.03 6.92
C ARG A 167 -7.82 -4.10 5.45
N CYS A 168 -7.02 -5.11 5.11
CA CYS A 168 -6.84 -5.54 3.71
C CYS A 168 -7.31 -6.97 3.49
N LEU A 169 -7.83 -7.25 2.29
CA LEU A 169 -8.05 -8.62 1.82
C LEU A 169 -6.77 -9.16 1.16
N ARG A 170 -6.78 -10.47 0.86
CA ARG A 170 -5.58 -11.19 0.38
C ARG A 170 -5.11 -10.78 -1.02
N ASP A 171 -5.98 -10.16 -1.80
CA ASP A 171 -5.69 -9.58 -3.12
C ASP A 171 -5.17 -8.14 -3.05
N GLY A 172 -5.14 -7.54 -1.86
CA GLY A 172 -4.72 -6.17 -1.61
C GLY A 172 -5.85 -5.15 -1.52
N GLU A 173 -7.13 -5.53 -1.72
CA GLU A 173 -8.25 -4.61 -1.51
C GLU A 173 -8.23 -4.06 -0.07
N SER A 174 -8.31 -2.74 0.08
CA SER A 174 -8.36 -2.05 1.37
C SER A 174 -9.79 -1.66 1.71
N VAL A 175 -10.24 -2.03 2.91
CA VAL A 175 -11.65 -1.94 3.32
C VAL A 175 -11.78 -1.43 4.75
N SER A 176 -12.93 -0.85 5.09
CA SER A 176 -13.29 -0.65 6.50
C SER A 176 -13.78 -1.96 7.12
N VAL A 177 -13.66 -2.08 8.45
CA VAL A 177 -14.16 -3.24 9.22
C VAL A 177 -15.67 -3.44 9.11
N ASP A 178 -16.43 -2.46 8.62
CA ASP A 178 -17.88 -2.51 8.43
C ASP A 178 -18.32 -2.83 6.99
N GLY A 179 -17.36 -2.93 6.05
CA GLY A 179 -17.61 -3.34 4.66
C GLY A 179 -17.60 -2.22 3.61
N THR A 180 -17.01 -1.06 3.91
CA THR A 180 -16.79 0.01 2.92
C THR A 180 -15.56 -0.32 2.07
N HIS A 181 -15.70 -0.32 0.74
CA HIS A 181 -14.54 -0.37 -0.17
C HIS A 181 -13.79 0.98 -0.15
N LEU A 182 -12.50 0.95 0.24
CA LEU A 182 -11.68 2.15 0.36
C LEU A 182 -10.72 2.33 -0.82
N GLY A 183 -10.14 1.24 -1.32
CA GLY A 183 -9.13 1.27 -2.38
C GLY A 183 -8.29 0.00 -2.36
N HIS A 184 -6.98 0.13 -2.60
CA HIS A 184 -6.06 -1.02 -2.59
C HIS A 184 -4.70 -0.69 -1.96
N ASN A 185 -4.13 -1.62 -1.21
CA ASN A 185 -2.72 -1.62 -0.86
C ASN A 185 -1.91 -2.06 -2.09
N LEU A 186 -1.02 -1.20 -2.56
CA LEU A 186 -0.19 -1.41 -3.74
C LEU A 186 1.27 -1.15 -3.36
N PRO A 187 1.92 -2.09 -2.63
CA PRO A 187 3.25 -1.88 -2.06
C PRO A 187 4.30 -1.48 -3.09
N ASP A 188 5.25 -0.67 -2.65
CA ASP A 188 6.38 -0.21 -3.44
C ASP A 188 7.70 -0.40 -2.68
N ARG A 189 8.80 0.18 -3.19
CA ARG A 189 10.13 0.08 -2.57
C ARG A 189 10.24 0.70 -1.17
N LYS A 190 9.22 1.44 -0.71
CA LYS A 190 9.14 2.01 0.64
C LYS A 190 8.25 1.19 1.59
N GLY A 191 7.65 0.08 1.13
CA GLY A 191 6.71 -0.74 1.89
C GLY A 191 5.27 -0.58 1.40
N ASN A 192 4.31 -0.80 2.29
CA ASN A 192 2.88 -0.69 1.99
C ASN A 192 2.51 0.72 1.49
N ARG A 193 1.52 0.79 0.59
CA ARG A 193 0.99 2.06 0.07
C ARG A 193 -0.50 1.90 -0.23
N TYR A 194 -1.33 2.43 0.65
CA TYR A 194 -2.78 2.37 0.54
C TYR A 194 -3.24 3.46 -0.42
N CYS A 195 -3.60 3.06 -1.63
CA CYS A 195 -4.08 3.91 -2.71
C CYS A 195 -5.61 4.00 -2.60
N ILE A 196 -6.11 5.09 -2.02
CA ILE A 196 -7.47 5.20 -1.49
C ILE A 196 -8.31 6.19 -2.27
N ASN A 197 -9.56 5.82 -2.55
CA ASN A 197 -10.56 6.69 -3.15
C ASN A 197 -10.88 7.87 -2.20
N LEU A 198 -10.77 9.11 -2.66
CA LEU A 198 -11.17 10.27 -1.85
C LEU A 198 -12.65 10.17 -1.48
N VAL A 199 -13.51 9.71 -2.40
CA VAL A 199 -14.95 9.52 -2.14
C VAL A 199 -15.24 8.56 -0.99
N SER A 200 -14.35 7.62 -0.65
CA SER A 200 -14.55 6.68 0.47
C SER A 200 -14.12 7.24 1.83
N VAL A 201 -13.35 8.33 1.85
CA VAL A 201 -12.78 8.93 3.07
C VAL A 201 -13.22 10.39 3.33
N ALA A 202 -14.24 10.82 2.61
CA ALA A 202 -14.86 12.14 2.68
C ALA A 202 -15.99 12.24 3.73
N GLY A 203 -16.20 11.22 4.57
CA GLY A 203 -17.18 11.26 5.64
C GLY A 203 -16.94 12.37 6.65
N ASN A 204 -17.97 12.69 7.42
CA ASN A 204 -17.88 13.49 8.63
C ASN A 204 -17.83 12.57 9.87
N PRO A 205 -17.19 12.99 10.98
CA PRO A 205 -17.18 12.22 12.22
C PRO A 205 -18.60 11.99 12.74
N LYS A 206 -18.82 10.84 13.38
CA LYS A 206 -20.04 10.63 14.18
C LYS A 206 -20.12 11.70 15.29
N LYS A 207 -21.33 12.21 15.52
CA LYS A 207 -21.68 13.07 16.65
C LYS A 207 -22.08 12.24 17.86
#